data_AF-A0A1S1X272-F1
#
_entry.id   AF-A0A1S1X272-F1
#
_cell.length_a   1.000
_cell.length_b   1.000
_cell.length_c   1.000
_cell.angle_alpha   90.00
_cell.angle_beta   90.00
_cell.angle_gamma   90.00
#
_symmetry.space_group_name_H-M   'P 1'
#
loop_
_entity.id
_entity.type
_entity.pdbx_description
1 polymer ?
#
loop_
_entity_poly.entity_id
_entity_poly.type
_entity_poly.pdbx_seq_one_letter_code
_entity_poly.pdbx_strand_id
1 'polypeptide(L)'
;MFDLICNVLRENAERGILPTHLATSELDPDTLLPELGIDSLGVMTLISELCGRLGIEPLDLAAFEHSSLEELAGLLQAATAPQLQPVE
;
A
#
# COMPACT_ATOMS: atom_id res chain seq x y z
N MET A 1 -6.95 0.99 -7.91
CA MET A 1 -5.93 0.52 -6.94
C MET A 1 -5.52 1.64 -6.00
N PHE A 2 -5.17 2.82 -6.53
CA PHE A 2 -4.87 4.01 -5.72
C PHE A 2 -5.97 4.37 -4.70
N ASP A 3 -7.24 4.36 -5.10
CA ASP A 3 -8.36 4.61 -4.17
C ASP A 3 -8.44 3.61 -3.02
N LEU A 4 -8.13 2.33 -3.28
CA LEU A 4 -8.09 1.28 -2.26
C LEU A 4 -6.98 1.55 -1.25
N ILE A 5 -5.79 1.91 -1.73
CA ILE A 5 -4.66 2.28 -0.87
C ILE A 5 -5.03 3.49 -0.01
N CYS A 6 -5.60 4.54 -0.61
CA CYS A 6 -6.06 5.72 0.12
C CYS A 6 -7.10 5.36 1.18
N ASN A 7 -8.02 4.44 0.87
CA ASN A 7 -9.01 4.00 1.84
C ASN A 7 -8.37 3.25 3.02
N VAL A 8 -7.44 2.32 2.77
CA VAL A 8 -6.73 1.59 3.83
C VAL A 8 -5.87 2.54 4.68
N LEU A 9 -5.22 3.52 4.06
CA LEU A 9 -4.46 4.56 4.77
C LEU A 9 -5.37 5.36 5.72
N ARG A 10 -6.53 5.82 5.23
CA ARG A 10 -7.49 6.57 6.06
C ARG A 10 -8.04 5.72 7.20
N GLU A 11 -8.49 4.50 6.93
CA GLU A 11 -9.04 3.60 7.94
C GLU A 11 -7.99 3.29 9.04
N ASN A 12 -6.72 3.08 8.67
CA ASN A 12 -5.66 2.85 9.64
C ASN A 12 -5.24 4.13 10.40
N ALA A 13 -5.34 5.29 9.76
CA ALA A 13 -5.13 6.58 10.42
C ALA A 13 -6.24 6.89 11.45
N GLU A 14 -7.50 6.62 11.10
CA GLU A 14 -8.66 6.75 12.01
C GLU A 14 -8.56 5.81 13.22
N ARG A 15 -7.98 4.63 13.02
CA ARG A 15 -7.72 3.64 14.09
C ARG A 15 -6.49 3.99 14.95
N GLY A 16 -5.73 5.04 14.59
CA GLY A 16 -4.51 5.44 15.28
C GLY A 16 -3.32 4.49 15.07
N ILE A 17 -3.36 3.66 14.04
CA ILE A 17 -2.27 2.74 13.66
C ILE A 17 -1.26 3.47 12.77
N LEU A 18 -1.76 4.30 11.85
CA LEU A 18 -0.97 5.20 11.00
C LEU A 18 -1.09 6.66 11.46
N PRO A 19 -0.25 7.58 10.94
CA PRO A 19 -0.34 9.00 11.27
C PRO A 19 -1.75 9.55 11.04
N THR A 20 -2.35 10.13 12.08
CA THR A 20 -3.76 10.55 12.07
C THR A 20 -4.07 11.64 11.04
N HIS A 21 -3.07 12.43 10.64
CA HIS A 21 -3.27 13.46 9.61
C HIS A 21 -3.69 12.86 8.26
N LEU A 22 -3.26 11.62 7.93
CA LEU A 22 -3.58 10.93 6.69
C LEU A 22 -5.09 10.69 6.50
N ALA A 23 -5.88 10.66 7.58
CA ALA A 23 -7.34 10.57 7.50
C ALA A 23 -7.96 11.77 6.76
N THR A 24 -7.32 12.94 6.86
CA THR A 24 -7.84 14.21 6.34
C THR A 24 -6.95 14.86 5.27
N SER A 25 -5.71 14.40 5.13
CA SER A 25 -4.77 14.90 4.12
C SER A 25 -5.20 14.50 2.72
N GLU A 26 -4.96 15.39 1.76
CA GLU A 26 -4.98 15.06 0.34
C GLU A 26 -3.73 14.24 0.02
N LEU A 27 -3.94 13.02 -0.47
CA LEU A 27 -2.85 12.08 -0.77
C LEU A 27 -2.51 12.21 -2.25
N ASP A 28 -1.26 12.54 -2.53
CA ASP A 28 -0.74 12.66 -3.89
C ASP A 28 -0.09 11.32 -4.31
N PRO A 29 -0.44 10.77 -5.49
CA PRO A 29 0.08 9.49 -5.98
C PRO A 29 1.60 9.43 -6.10
N ASP A 30 2.26 10.56 -6.35
CA ASP A 30 3.70 10.65 -6.51
C ASP A 30 4.44 10.79 -5.16
N THR A 31 3.71 10.96 -4.05
CA THR A 31 4.32 11.09 -2.72
C THR A 31 4.84 9.76 -2.20
N LEU A 32 6.05 9.78 -1.65
CA LEU A 32 6.67 8.60 -1.06
C LEU A 32 6.03 8.24 0.29
N LEU A 33 5.92 6.95 0.60
CA LEU A 33 5.47 6.48 1.92
C LEU A 33 6.18 7.15 3.12
N PRO A 34 7.52 7.29 3.14
CA PRO A 34 8.21 8.00 4.23
C PRO A 34 7.87 9.50 4.30
N GLU A 35 7.53 10.16 3.19
CA GLU A 35 7.11 11.57 3.18
C GLU A 35 5.71 11.75 3.80
N LEU A 36 4.88 10.70 3.74
CA LEU A 36 3.59 10.64 4.43
C LEU A 36 3.71 10.35 5.94
N GLY A 37 4.94 10.19 6.46
CA GLY A 37 5.20 9.82 7.85
C GLY A 37 4.95 8.34 8.15
N ILE A 38 4.89 7.51 7.11
CA ILE A 38 4.71 6.06 7.25
C ILE A 38 6.09 5.43 7.44
N ASP A 39 6.30 4.79 8.59
CA ASP A 39 7.53 4.07 8.92
C ASP A 39 7.44 2.58 8.49
N SER A 40 8.49 1.80 8.72
CA SER A 40 8.52 0.37 8.34
C SER A 40 7.37 -0.44 8.95
N LEU A 41 6.88 -0.09 10.16
CA LEU A 41 5.73 -0.75 10.78
C LEU A 41 4.41 -0.34 10.11
N GLY A 42 4.28 0.94 9.76
CA GLY A 42 3.17 1.46 8.99
C GLY A 42 3.10 0.84 7.59
N VAL A 43 4.24 0.71 6.89
CA VAL A 43 4.35 0.01 5.62
C VAL A 43 3.93 -1.44 5.78
N MET A 44 4.46 -2.16 6.78
CA MET A 44 4.08 -3.54 7.05
C MET A 44 2.57 -3.72 7.29
N THR A 45 1.96 -2.82 8.06
CA THR A 45 0.52 -2.85 8.33
C THR A 45 -0.28 -2.62 7.04
N LEU A 46 0.09 -1.58 6.28
CA LEU A 46 -0.54 -1.22 5.01
C LEU A 46 -0.49 -2.38 4.02
N ILE A 47 0.69 -2.96 3.80
CA ILE A 47 0.89 -4.08 2.88
C ILE A 47 0.12 -5.31 3.33
N SER A 48 0.20 -5.67 4.62
CA SER A 48 -0.52 -6.85 5.14
C SER A 48 -2.03 -6.73 4.95
N GLU A 49 -2.59 -5.55 5.20
CA GLU A 49 -4.02 -5.30 5.03
C GLU A 49 -4.44 -5.27 3.55
N LEU A 50 -3.61 -4.68 2.68
CA LEU A 50 -3.84 -4.71 1.23
C LEU A 50 -3.76 -6.13 0.66
N CYS A 51 -2.73 -6.90 1.01
CA CYS A 51 -2.61 -8.31 0.63
C CYS A 51 -3.81 -9.13 1.12
N GLY A 52 -4.23 -8.93 2.37
CA GLY A 52 -5.40 -9.60 2.94
C GLY A 52 -6.71 -9.26 2.21
N ARG A 53 -6.90 -8.00 1.79
CA ARG A 53 -8.08 -7.57 1.00
C ARG A 53 -8.06 -8.07 -0.44
N LEU A 54 -6.88 -8.16 -1.03
CA LEU A 54 -6.68 -8.58 -2.42
C LEU A 54 -6.54 -10.10 -2.58
N GLY A 55 -6.37 -10.84 -1.48
CA GLY A 55 -6.20 -12.30 -1.50
C GLY A 55 -4.88 -12.75 -2.12
N ILE A 56 -3.83 -11.92 -2.03
CA ILE A 56 -2.50 -12.20 -2.57
C ILE A 56 -1.51 -12.55 -1.46
N GLU A 57 -0.42 -13.22 -1.83
CA GLU A 57 0.66 -13.55 -0.89
C GLU A 57 1.35 -12.28 -0.35
N PRO A 58 1.93 -12.34 0.87
CA PRO A 58 2.67 -11.22 1.44
C PRO A 58 3.83 -10.81 0.53
N LEU A 59 3.89 -9.53 0.19
CA LEU A 59 4.93 -8.95 -0.66
C LEU A 59 6.15 -8.54 0.18
N ASP A 60 7.31 -8.44 -0.46
CA ASP A 60 8.56 -8.02 0.19
C ASP A 60 8.51 -6.55 0.62
N LEU A 61 8.50 -6.30 1.94
CA LEU A 61 8.43 -4.96 2.53
C LEU A 61 9.53 -4.03 2.04
N ALA A 62 10.73 -4.56 1.78
CA ALA A 62 11.87 -3.77 1.32
C ALA A 62 11.61 -3.14 -0.05
N ALA A 63 10.75 -3.75 -0.87
CA ALA A 63 10.34 -3.20 -2.16
C ALA A 63 9.42 -1.97 -2.04
N PHE A 64 8.87 -1.69 -0.84
CA PHE A 64 7.90 -0.62 -0.62
C PHE A 64 8.41 0.53 0.24
N GLU A 65 9.49 0.35 1.02
CA GLU A 65 9.97 1.36 1.98
C GLU A 65 10.29 2.73 1.35
N HIS A 66 10.54 2.76 0.05
CA HIS A 66 10.84 3.98 -0.72
C HIS A 66 9.97 4.15 -1.95
N SER A 67 8.80 3.49 -1.99
CA SER A 67 7.88 3.62 -3.13
C SER A 67 6.92 4.80 -2.96
N SER A 68 6.50 5.36 -4.08
CA SER A 68 5.33 6.22 -4.13
C SER A 68 4.03 5.41 -3.99
N LEU A 69 2.92 6.11 -3.73
CA LEU A 69 1.60 5.47 -3.72
C LEU A 69 1.22 4.90 -5.09
N GLU A 70 1.67 5.54 -6.18
CA GLU A 70 1.49 5.04 -7.54
C GLU A 70 2.29 3.75 -7.78
N GLU A 71 3.57 3.72 -7.38
CA GLU A 71 4.42 2.53 -7.52
C GLU A 71 3.86 1.36 -6.70
N LEU A 72 3.41 1.63 -5.48
CA LEU A 72 2.70 0.66 -4.64
C LEU A 72 1.46 0.10 -5.35
N ALA A 73 0.67 0.97 -5.98
CA ALA A 73 -0.49 0.56 -6.77
C ALA A 73 -0.10 -0.31 -7.97
N GLY A 74 1.01 0.00 -8.64
CA GLY A 74 1.55 -0.80 -9.74
C GLY A 74 1.97 -2.20 -9.28
N LEU A 75 2.74 -2.28 -8.20
CA LEU A 75 3.21 -3.54 -7.62
C LEU A 75 2.06 -4.44 -7.17
N LEU A 76 1.05 -3.88 -6.49
CA LEU A 76 -0.13 -4.63 -6.06
C LEU A 76 -0.95 -5.13 -7.24
N GLN A 77 -1.10 -4.32 -8.30
CA GLN A 77 -1.79 -4.74 -9.52
C GLN A 77 -1.04 -5.87 -10.24
N ALA A 78 0.29 -5.78 -10.32
CA ALA A 78 1.11 -6.85 -10.89
C ALA A 78 0.99 -8.15 -10.08
N ALA A 79 0.87 -8.05 -8.75
CA ALA A 79 0.69 -9.19 -7.87
C ALA A 79 -0.73 -9.81 -7.92
N THR A 80 -1.76 -9.01 -8.21
CA THR A 80 -3.15 -9.50 -8.40
C THR A 80 -3.42 -10.01 -9.80
N ALA A 81 -2.63 -9.58 -10.79
CA ALA A 81 -2.76 -10.10 -12.13
C ALA A 81 -2.53 -11.62 -12.10
N PRO A 82 -3.42 -12.43 -12.70
CA PRO A 82 -3.16 -13.85 -12.83
C PRO A 82 -1.82 -13.97 -13.55
N GLN A 83 -0.84 -14.61 -12.90
CA GLN A 83 0.37 -14.99 -13.58
C GLN A 83 -0.06 -15.94 -14.69
N LEU A 84 -0.25 -15.40 -15.90
CA LEU A 84 -0.39 -16.17 -17.12
C LEU A 84 0.95 -16.87 -17.29
N GLN A 85 1.12 -18.00 -16.59
CA GLN A 85 2.16 -18.95 -16.90
C GLN A 85 1.90 -19.35 -18.36
N PRO A 86 2.83 -19.08 -19.29
CA PRO A 86 2.74 -19.65 -20.62
C PRO A 86 2.71 -21.16 -20.41
N VAL A 87 1.62 -21.80 -20.81
CA VAL A 87 1.55 -23.26 -20.88
C VAL A 87 2.45 -23.64 -22.06
N GLU A 88 3.67 -24.08 -21.78
CA GLU A 88 4.55 -24.72 -22.77
C GLU A 88 4.01 -26.09 -23.20
#